data_AF-A0A139CFY1-F1
#
_entry.id   AF-A0A139CFY1-F1
#
_cell.length_a   1.000
_cell.length_b   1.000
_cell.length_c   1.000
_cell.angle_alpha   90.00
_cell.angle_beta   90.00
_cell.angle_gamma   90.00
#
_symmetry.space_group_name_H-M   'P 1'
#
loop_
_entity.id
_entity.type
_entity.pdbx_description
1 polymer ?
#
loop_
_entity_poly.entity_id
_entity_poly.type
_entity_poly.pdbx_seq_one_letter_code
_entity_poly.pdbx_strand_id
1 'polypeptide(L)'
;MLSESKLICEYQGIKRHIQVPVLCPRCNRRTFILDNRKEKGKCIRCGKEMTADELLEVAKADYLEKHSATDYQIRNNRGDCGNA
;
A
#
# COMPACT_ATOMS: atom_id res chain seq x y z
N MET A 1 -3.18 5.86 -17.48
CA MET A 1 -3.76 7.12 -17.99
C MET A 1 -4.59 7.76 -16.87
N LEU A 2 -4.38 9.06 -16.62
CA LEU A 2 -5.28 9.85 -15.79
C LEU A 2 -6.55 10.15 -16.60
N SER A 3 -7.74 10.13 -16.00
CA SER A 3 -8.96 10.51 -16.74
C SER A 3 -8.93 11.99 -17.10
N GLU A 4 -9.65 12.39 -18.14
CA GLU A 4 -9.76 13.80 -18.55
C GLU A 4 -10.20 14.70 -17.39
N SER A 5 -11.12 14.21 -16.55
CA SER A 5 -11.54 14.86 -15.31
C SER A 5 -10.38 15.12 -14.34
N LYS A 6 -9.39 14.21 -14.30
CA LYS A 6 -8.21 14.36 -13.45
C LYS A 6 -7.27 15.45 -13.94
N LEU A 7 -7.12 15.59 -15.25
CA LEU A 7 -6.28 16.61 -15.87
C LEU A 7 -6.89 18.01 -15.72
N ILE A 8 -8.21 18.11 -15.90
CA ILE A 8 -8.94 19.38 -15.70
C ILE A 8 -8.76 19.90 -14.28
N CYS A 9 -8.89 19.05 -13.25
CA CYS A 9 -8.67 19.46 -11.87
C CYS A 9 -7.24 19.98 -11.62
N GLU A 10 -6.22 19.39 -12.25
CA GLU A 10 -4.83 19.86 -12.14
C GLU A 10 -4.64 21.21 -12.81
N TYR A 11 -5.15 21.40 -14.03
CA TYR A 11 -5.08 22.69 -14.73
C TYR A 11 -5.83 23.82 -14.03
N GLN A 12 -6.88 23.49 -13.27
CA GLN A 12 -7.64 24.46 -12.48
C GLN A 12 -7.07 24.68 -11.07
N GLY A 13 -5.94 24.05 -10.72
CA GLY A 13 -5.34 24.16 -9.38
C GLY A 13 -6.18 23.50 -8.27
N ILE A 14 -7.16 22.66 -8.63
CA ILE A 14 -8.01 21.93 -7.67
C ILE A 14 -7.19 20.79 -7.08
N LYS A 15 -6.66 21.02 -5.88
CA LYS A 15 -6.01 19.96 -5.10
C LYS A 15 -7.06 18.93 -4.70
N ARG A 16 -6.85 17.68 -5.08
CA ARG A 16 -7.73 16.56 -4.68
C ARG A 16 -7.34 16.04 -3.31
N HIS A 17 -8.33 15.67 -2.53
CA HIS A 17 -8.15 15.03 -1.23
C HIS A 17 -8.65 13.60 -1.40
N ILE A 18 -7.75 12.64 -1.27
CA ILE A 18 -8.08 11.24 -1.49
C ILE A 18 -7.96 10.53 -0.16
N GLN A 19 -9.08 9.98 0.29
CA GLN A 19 -9.15 9.05 1.39
C GLN A 19 -9.30 7.64 0.81
N VAL A 20 -8.36 6.76 1.14
CA VAL A 20 -8.33 5.40 0.58
C VAL A 20 -8.56 4.39 1.71
N PRO A 21 -9.58 3.52 1.59
CA PRO A 21 -9.73 2.40 2.52
C PRO A 21 -8.70 1.31 2.21
N VAL A 22 -7.88 0.98 3.21
CA VAL A 22 -6.84 -0.06 3.17
C VAL A 22 -7.03 -1.05 4.31
N LEU A 23 -6.26 -2.15 4.29
CA LEU A 23 -6.28 -3.16 5.34
C LEU A 23 -5.79 -2.56 6.66
N CYS A 24 -6.57 -2.74 7.72
CA CYS A 24 -6.13 -2.46 9.07
C CYS A 24 -5.24 -3.61 9.57
N PRO A 25 -4.00 -3.36 10.02
CA PRO A 25 -3.11 -4.42 10.50
C PRO A 25 -3.63 -5.12 11.76
N ARG A 26 -4.51 -4.47 12.54
CA ARG A 26 -5.10 -5.06 13.75
C ARG A 26 -6.38 -5.85 13.49
N CYS A 27 -7.21 -5.39 12.56
CA CYS A 27 -8.50 -6.03 12.28
C CYS A 27 -8.44 -7.01 11.11
N ASN A 28 -7.36 -6.96 10.31
CA ASN A 28 -7.20 -7.64 9.03
C ASN A 28 -8.42 -7.45 8.09
N ARG A 29 -8.98 -6.23 8.08
CA ARG A 29 -10.15 -5.84 7.26
C ARG A 29 -9.91 -4.49 6.61
N ARG A 30 -10.48 -4.27 5.42
CA ARG A 30 -10.39 -3.01 4.65
C ARG A 30 -11.22 -1.89 5.30
N THR A 31 -10.76 -1.45 6.46
CA THR A 31 -11.47 -0.52 7.38
C THR A 31 -10.56 0.59 7.88
N PHE A 32 -9.29 0.60 7.46
CA PHE A 32 -8.35 1.67 7.77
C PHE A 32 -8.46 2.75 6.69
N ILE A 33 -8.85 3.96 7.06
CA ILE A 33 -8.97 5.07 6.12
C ILE A 33 -7.66 5.85 6.15
N LEU A 34 -6.91 5.79 5.06
CA LEU A 34 -5.66 6.52 4.88
C LEU A 34 -5.92 7.85 4.17
N ASP A 35 -5.46 8.94 4.78
CA ASP A 35 -5.57 10.29 4.23
C ASP A 35 -4.24 10.69 3.58
N ASN A 36 -4.24 10.88 2.26
CA ASN A 36 -3.03 11.17 1.51
C ASN A 36 -2.42 12.56 1.77
N ARG A 37 -3.16 13.48 2.40
CA ARG A 37 -2.66 14.82 2.73
C ARG A 37 -2.04 14.90 4.10
N LYS A 38 -2.59 14.12 5.04
CA LYS A 38 -2.15 14.13 6.44
C LYS A 38 -1.07 13.10 6.73
N GLU A 39 -0.79 12.22 5.75
CA GLU A 39 0.13 11.07 5.89
C GLU A 39 -0.19 10.22 7.13
N LYS A 40 -1.48 10.16 7.46
CA LYS A 40 -2.02 9.49 8.65
C LYS A 40 -3.33 8.84 8.28
N GLY A 41 -3.69 7.80 9.02
CA GLY A 41 -4.99 7.18 8.88
C GLY A 41 -5.50 6.59 10.17
N LYS A 42 -6.75 6.17 10.13
CA LYS A 42 -7.46 5.61 11.28
C LYS A 42 -8.34 4.46 10.85
N CYS A 43 -8.34 3.39 11.64
CA CYS A 43 -9.31 2.32 11.52
C CYS A 43 -10.66 2.73 12.12
N ILE A 44 -11.72 2.69 11.31
CA ILE A 44 -13.09 2.97 11.79
C ILE A 44 -13.59 1.94 12.79
N ARG A 45 -13.00 0.74 12.82
CA ARG A 45 -13.48 -0.38 13.64
C ARG A 45 -12.78 -0.47 14.99
N CYS A 46 -11.44 -0.51 15.01
CA CYS A 46 -10.68 -0.63 16.26
C CYS A 46 -10.10 0.69 16.76
N GLY A 47 -10.33 1.79 16.05
CA GLY A 47 -9.83 3.11 16.41
C GLY A 47 -8.31 3.28 16.29
N LYS A 48 -7.57 2.26 15.83
CA LYS A 48 -6.12 2.34 15.68
C LYS A 48 -5.75 3.44 14.68
N GLU A 49 -4.88 4.34 15.12
CA GLU A 49 -4.29 5.41 14.33
C GLU A 49 -2.81 5.07 14.08
N MET A 50 -2.34 5.36 12.86
CA MET A 50 -0.97 5.14 12.41
C MET A 50 -0.61 6.15 11.31
N THR A 51 0.67 6.43 11.14
CA THR A 51 1.17 7.18 9.97
C THR A 51 1.17 6.30 8.72
N ALA A 52 1.27 6.92 7.54
CA ALA A 52 1.41 6.22 6.28
C ALA A 52 2.68 5.37 6.23
N ASP A 53 3.78 5.88 6.78
CA ASP A 53 5.07 5.17 6.83
C ASP A 53 5.02 3.92 7.72
N GLU A 54 4.48 4.05 8.94
CA GLU A 54 4.30 2.91 9.84
C GLU A 54 3.42 1.84 9.20
N LEU A 55 2.34 2.27 8.51
CA LEU A 55 1.45 1.36 7.83
C LEU A 55 2.14 0.65 6.64
N LEU A 56 3.01 1.36 5.93
CA LEU A 56 3.80 0.81 4.83
C LEU A 56 4.81 -0.23 5.33
N GLU A 57 5.49 0.02 6.44
CA GLU A 57 6.42 -0.94 7.05
C GLU A 57 5.71 -2.24 7.44
N VAL A 58 4.56 -2.13 8.11
CA VAL A 58 3.76 -3.30 8.48
C VAL A 58 3.28 -4.05 7.24
N ALA A 59 2.77 -3.35 6.22
CA ALA A 59 2.33 -3.98 4.98
C ALA A 59 3.47 -4.69 4.23
N LYS A 60 4.68 -4.11 4.24
CA LYS A 60 5.88 -4.74 3.65
C LYS A 60 6.29 -6.00 4.42
N ALA A 61 6.30 -5.95 5.74
CA ALA A 61 6.62 -7.12 6.58
C ALA A 61 5.63 -8.27 6.30
N ASP A 62 4.32 -7.96 6.28
CA ASP A 62 3.25 -8.91 5.96
C ASP A 62 3.42 -9.53 4.56
N TYR A 63 3.80 -8.71 3.58
CA TYR A 63 4.05 -9.19 2.21
C TYR A 63 5.24 -10.14 2.16
N LEU A 64 6.37 -9.76 2.78
CA LEU A 64 7.59 -10.55 2.81
C LEU A 64 7.39 -11.89 3.53
N GLU A 65 6.64 -11.90 4.63
CA GLU A 65 6.30 -13.14 5.35
C GLU A 65 5.51 -14.09 4.45
N LYS A 66 4.44 -13.60 3.82
CA LYS A 66 3.55 -14.38 2.94
C LYS A 66 4.23 -14.87 1.66
N HIS A 67 5.20 -14.11 1.15
CA HIS A 67 5.91 -14.43 -0.09
C HIS A 67 7.33 -14.94 0.16
N SER A 68 7.69 -15.27 1.40
CA SER A 68 9.03 -15.72 1.78
C SER A 68 9.53 -16.92 0.95
N ALA A 69 8.64 -17.85 0.59
CA ALA A 69 8.94 -18.98 -0.28
C ALA A 69 9.24 -18.54 -1.74
N THR A 70 8.49 -17.57 -2.26
CA THR A 70 8.68 -17.01 -3.60
C THR A 70 9.91 -16.13 -3.66
N ASP A 71 10.20 -15.37 -2.60
CA ASP A 71 11.38 -14.50 -2.51
C ASP A 71 12.66 -15.33 -2.40
N TYR A 72 12.64 -16.47 -1.70
CA TYR A 72 13.74 -17.46 -1.74
C TYR A 72 13.95 -18.01 -3.14
N GLN A 73 12.88 -18.41 -3.84
CA GLN A 73 12.98 -18.91 -5.22
C GLN A 73 13.49 -17.85 -6.20
N ILE A 74 13.10 -16.59 -6.06
CA ILE A 74 13.59 -15.50 -6.92
C ILE A 74 15.05 -15.15 -6.61
N ARG A 75 15.44 -15.09 -5.33
CA ARG A 75 16.83 -14.79 -4.93
C ARG A 75 17.79 -15.94 -5.21
N ASN A 76 17.33 -17.19 -5.15
CA ASN A 76 18.14 -18.38 -5.39
C ASN A 76 18.01 -18.96 -6.80
N ASN A 77 17.04 -18.54 -7.62
CA ASN A 77 17.12 -18.69 -9.09
C ASN A 77 18.06 -17.63 -9.68
N ARG A 78 19.29 -17.53 -9.15
CA ARG A 78 20.41 -16.98 -9.91
C ARG A 78 20.72 -17.99 -11.02
N GLY A 79 20.04 -17.79 -12.15
CA GLY A 79 20.10 -18.55 -13.39
C GLY A 79 21.16 -19.65 -13.43
N ASP A 80 20.74 -20.87 -13.10
CA ASP A 80 21.43 -22.03 -13.64
C ASP A 80 20.87 -22.22 -15.05
N CYS A 81 21.48 -21.51 -16.01
CA CYS A 81 21.34 -21.81 -17.42
C CYS A 81 22.05 -23.16 -17.65
N GLY A 82 21.43 -24.24 -17.21
CA GLY A 82 21.86 -25.59 -17.51
C GLY A 82 21.77 -25.80 -19.01
N ASN A 83 22.90 -25.67 -19.69
CA ASN A 83 23.09 -26.22 -21.02
C ASN A 83 22.86 -27.73 -20.93
N ALA A 84 21.79 -28.22 -21.54
CA ALA A 84 21.60 -29.61 -21.91
C ALA A 84 20.96 -29.66 -23.29
#